data_AF-A0AAW0PYP7-F1
#
_entry.id   AF-A0AAW0PYP7-F1
#
_cell.length_a   1.000
_cell.length_b   1.000
_cell.length_c   1.000
_cell.angle_alpha   90.00
_cell.angle_beta   90.00
_cell.angle_gamma   90.00
#
_symmetry.space_group_name_H-M   'P 1'
#
loop_
_entity.id
_entity.type
_entity.pdbx_description
1 polymer ?
#
loop_
_entity_poly.entity_id
_entity_poly.type
_entity_poly.pdbx_seq_one_letter_code
_entity_poly.pdbx_strand_id
1 'polypeptide(L)'
;MYGSPEAIESALFSRVEAFPKVQSRDSHKLQELADLLQELEIAKQNSKLCGLAYLDTARGVQPIVEKLPYPLQERWMSKGSKYKKDYGVPFPPFSFFKEFICTEAEWDGVSLNDVLLQGPDLNNSLLGVLMRFRTGPIGVLADIEQMFHCFVVREDCRDVLRFCAPVTIKGRMILRDITSDNVEWDAPLPQSKFEEWRRWQESLSVLKDLHIPRTYATFPVTQAKTTELCVFSDASVRAISAVAYLRVTHDDDHHEVGFVLGKAKLAPQPELTIPRLELCAAVLQWKLLKPSCRKSI
;
A
#
# COMPACT_ATOMS: atom_id res chain seq x y z
N MET A 1 25.26 2.23 11.82
CA MET A 1 24.69 1.81 13.12
C MET A 1 23.23 1.35 13.02
N TYR A 2 22.74 0.96 11.85
CA TYR A 2 21.43 0.29 11.67
C TYR A 2 21.70 -1.10 11.08
N GLY A 3 21.24 -2.16 11.74
CA GLY A 3 21.32 -3.53 11.24
C GLY A 3 22.39 -4.44 11.87
N SER A 4 22.92 -4.12 13.05
CA SER A 4 23.65 -5.13 13.83
C SER A 4 22.66 -6.17 14.37
N PRO A 5 22.98 -7.48 14.35
CA PRO A 5 22.12 -8.54 14.86
C PRO A 5 21.56 -8.25 16.25
N GLU A 6 22.38 -7.69 17.13
CA GLU A 6 22.06 -7.39 18.52
C GLU A 6 21.03 -6.26 18.66
N ALA A 7 21.07 -5.27 17.75
CA ALA A 7 20.10 -4.17 17.74
C ALA A 7 18.73 -4.64 17.24
N ILE A 8 18.71 -5.61 16.31
CA ILE A 8 17.47 -6.22 15.81
C ILE A 8 16.86 -7.12 16.89
N GLU A 9 17.68 -7.93 17.57
CA GLU A 9 17.25 -8.76 18.71
C GLU A 9 16.67 -7.89 19.83
N SER A 10 17.37 -6.83 20.23
CA SER A 10 16.92 -5.90 21.27
C SER A 10 15.61 -5.20 20.90
N ALA A 11 15.45 -4.78 19.63
CA ALA A 11 14.20 -4.18 19.15
C ALA A 11 13.03 -5.16 19.16
N LEU A 12 13.26 -6.42 18.79
CA LEU A 12 12.25 -7.47 18.82
C LEU A 12 11.82 -7.80 20.25
N PHE A 13 12.77 -7.96 21.18
CA PHE A 13 12.45 -8.16 22.60
C PHE A 13 11.72 -6.97 23.20
N SER A 14 12.12 -5.73 22.86
CA SER A 14 11.42 -4.52 23.31
C SER A 14 9.97 -4.47 22.82
N ARG A 15 9.68 -4.92 21.59
CA ARG A 15 8.30 -5.04 21.07
C ARG A 15 7.50 -6.09 21.83
N VAL A 16 8.10 -7.24 22.15
CA VAL A 16 7.47 -8.26 22.97
C VAL A 16 7.17 -7.74 24.37
N GLU A 17 8.12 -7.04 25.01
CA GLU A 17 7.96 -6.47 26.35
C GLU A 17 6.94 -5.34 26.40
N ALA A 18 6.87 -4.49 25.38
CA ALA A 18 5.91 -3.41 25.27
C ALA A 18 4.48 -3.88 24.95
N PHE A 19 4.30 -5.13 24.51
CA PHE A 19 2.97 -5.64 24.15
C PHE A 19 2.02 -5.65 25.37
N PRO A 20 0.80 -5.09 25.25
CA PRO A 20 -0.14 -5.00 26.38
C PRO A 20 -0.69 -6.37 26.81
N LYS A 21 -1.19 -6.45 28.04
CA LYS A 21 -1.86 -7.67 28.53
C LYS A 21 -3.17 -7.90 27.76
N VAL A 22 -3.34 -9.10 27.20
CA VAL A 22 -4.52 -9.51 26.44
C VAL A 22 -5.64 -9.89 27.40
N GLN A 23 -6.82 -9.30 27.22
CA GLN A 23 -8.02 -9.68 27.97
C GLN A 23 -8.83 -10.71 27.19
N SER A 24 -9.65 -11.52 27.88
CA SER A 24 -10.46 -12.58 27.24
C SER A 24 -11.48 -12.09 26.20
N ARG A 25 -11.72 -10.77 26.10
CA ARG A 25 -12.63 -10.15 25.12
C ARG A 25 -11.91 -9.53 23.92
N ASP A 26 -10.58 -9.44 23.96
CA ASP A 26 -9.78 -8.75 22.96
C ASP A 26 -9.22 -9.73 21.91
N SER A 27 -10.09 -10.29 21.06
CA SER A 27 -9.68 -11.24 19.99
C SER A 27 -8.66 -10.63 19.02
N HIS A 28 -8.80 -9.34 18.70
CA HIS A 28 -7.86 -8.61 17.84
C HIS A 28 -6.44 -8.55 18.42
N LYS A 29 -6.30 -8.33 19.73
CA LYS A 29 -4.97 -8.28 20.38
C LYS A 29 -4.32 -9.67 20.43
N LEU A 30 -5.12 -10.73 20.50
CA LEU A 30 -4.61 -12.09 20.41
C LEU A 30 -4.07 -12.41 19.00
N GLN A 31 -4.71 -11.86 17.96
CA GLN A 31 -4.23 -11.94 16.56
C GLN A 31 -2.94 -11.12 16.36
N GLU A 32 -2.89 -9.87 16.84
CA GLU A 32 -1.65 -9.07 16.80
C GLU A 32 -0.48 -9.75 17.52
N LEU A 33 -0.76 -10.43 18.64
CA LEU A 33 0.25 -11.21 19.34
C LEU A 33 0.69 -12.42 18.51
N ALA A 34 -0.23 -13.12 17.83
CA ALA A 34 0.10 -14.24 16.96
C ALA A 34 1.01 -13.80 15.79
N ASP A 35 0.73 -12.66 15.18
CA ASP A 35 1.55 -12.07 14.11
C ASP A 35 2.96 -11.71 14.60
N LEU A 36 3.07 -11.14 15.81
CA LEU A 36 4.36 -10.83 16.43
C LEU A 36 5.18 -12.10 16.72
N LEU A 37 4.55 -13.17 17.20
CA LEU A 37 5.21 -14.46 17.43
C LEU A 37 5.65 -15.12 16.12
N GLN A 38 4.86 -14.96 15.05
CA GLN A 38 5.21 -15.41 13.71
C GLN A 38 6.43 -14.64 13.17
N GLU A 39 6.51 -13.33 13.39
CA GLU A 39 7.67 -12.51 13.03
C GLU A 39 8.95 -12.98 13.76
N LEU A 40 8.86 -13.27 15.05
CA LEU A 40 9.97 -13.78 15.87
C LEU A 40 10.48 -15.14 15.42
N GLU A 41 9.59 -16.08 15.09
CA GLU A 41 9.99 -17.40 14.62
C GLU A 41 10.72 -17.32 13.27
N ILE A 42 10.26 -16.47 12.35
CA ILE A 42 10.95 -16.25 11.07
C ILE A 42 12.31 -15.57 11.30
N ALA A 43 12.37 -14.61 12.23
CA ALA A 43 13.62 -13.95 12.60
C ALA A 43 14.63 -14.96 13.21
N LYS A 44 14.16 -15.86 14.06
CA LYS A 44 14.95 -16.93 14.70
C LYS A 44 15.52 -17.94 13.70
N GLN A 45 14.79 -18.25 12.63
CA GLN A 45 15.28 -19.15 11.57
C GLN A 45 16.43 -18.55 10.74
N ASN A 46 16.68 -17.24 10.86
CA ASN A 46 17.86 -16.63 10.25
C ASN A 46 19.11 -16.94 11.09
N SER A 47 20.07 -17.64 10.49
CA SER A 47 21.35 -18.05 11.08
C SER A 47 22.26 -16.92 11.59
N LYS A 48 21.84 -15.66 11.49
CA LYS A 48 22.55 -14.47 11.98
C LYS A 48 22.02 -13.92 13.30
N LEU A 49 20.89 -14.41 13.83
CA LEU A 49 20.22 -13.93 15.05
C LEU A 49 20.17 -15.03 16.12
N CYS A 50 21.34 -15.43 16.62
CA CYS A 50 21.47 -16.54 17.57
C CYS A 50 20.90 -16.24 18.96
N GLY A 51 20.71 -14.97 19.34
CA GLY A 51 20.11 -14.57 20.62
C GLY A 51 18.63 -14.93 20.73
N LEU A 52 17.94 -15.13 19.60
CA LEU A 52 16.53 -15.56 19.57
C LEU A 52 16.32 -17.03 19.96
N ALA A 53 17.37 -17.84 20.04
CA ALA A 53 17.30 -19.20 20.61
C ALA A 53 16.84 -19.19 22.08
N TYR A 54 16.97 -18.05 22.78
CA TYR A 54 16.43 -17.84 24.11
C TYR A 54 14.91 -18.08 24.21
N LEU A 55 14.17 -17.88 23.12
CA LEU A 55 12.74 -18.13 23.04
C LEU A 55 12.36 -19.62 23.09
N ASP A 56 13.30 -20.55 22.88
CA ASP A 56 13.07 -21.99 23.10
C ASP A 56 13.21 -22.41 24.57
N THR A 57 13.31 -21.45 25.49
CA THR A 57 13.41 -21.70 26.92
C THR A 57 12.17 -21.24 27.65
N ALA A 58 11.88 -21.85 28.82
CA ALA A 58 10.80 -21.42 29.69
C ALA A 58 10.90 -19.92 30.04
N ARG A 59 12.12 -19.40 30.21
CA ARG A 59 12.37 -18.00 30.55
C ARG A 59 12.05 -17.04 29.40
N GLY A 60 12.25 -17.45 28.15
CA GLY A 60 11.92 -16.64 26.98
C GLY A 60 10.43 -16.57 26.69
N VAL A 61 9.69 -17.65 26.94
CA VAL A 61 8.25 -17.74 26.65
C VAL A 61 7.39 -17.21 27.81
N GLN A 62 7.87 -17.31 29.05
CA GLN A 62 7.11 -16.90 30.24
C GLN A 62 6.59 -15.45 30.21
N PRO A 63 7.39 -14.43 29.81
CA PRO A 63 6.91 -13.05 29.70
C PRO A 63 5.76 -12.87 28.70
N ILE A 64 5.67 -13.75 27.69
CA ILE A 64 4.57 -13.76 26.71
C ILE A 64 3.34 -14.46 27.31
N VAL A 65 3.55 -15.58 28.01
CA VAL A 65 2.47 -16.33 28.66
C VAL A 65 1.77 -15.50 29.73
N GLU A 66 2.51 -14.73 30.52
CA GLU A 66 1.95 -13.85 31.57
C GLU A 66 1.04 -12.75 31.02
N LYS A 67 1.19 -12.41 29.73
CA LYS A 67 0.34 -11.44 29.01
C LYS A 67 -0.94 -12.06 28.49
N LEU A 68 -1.07 -13.38 28.45
CA LEU A 68 -2.28 -14.06 27.99
C LEU A 68 -3.36 -14.07 29.08
N PRO A 69 -4.64 -14.23 28.71
CA PRO A 69 -5.72 -14.52 29.66
C PRO A 69 -5.48 -15.83 30.41
N TYR A 70 -5.89 -15.89 31.68
CA TYR A 70 -5.74 -17.07 32.54
C TYR A 70 -6.22 -18.40 31.90
N PRO A 71 -7.38 -18.46 31.19
CA PRO A 71 -7.81 -19.69 30.53
C PRO A 71 -6.83 -20.20 29.46
N LEU A 72 -6.14 -19.31 28.75
CA LEU A 72 -5.13 -19.69 27.74
C LEU A 72 -3.82 -20.12 28.39
N GLN A 73 -3.46 -19.52 29.54
CA GLN A 73 -2.30 -19.95 30.31
C GLN A 73 -2.48 -21.39 30.82
N GLU A 74 -3.64 -21.74 31.36
CA GLU A 74 -3.92 -23.11 31.80
C GLU A 74 -3.89 -24.12 30.64
N ARG A 75 -4.49 -23.77 29.50
CA ARG A 75 -4.47 -24.62 28.30
C ARG A 75 -3.06 -24.80 27.74
N TRP A 76 -2.24 -23.76 27.78
CA TRP A 76 -0.82 -23.84 27.43
C TRP A 76 -0.08 -24.78 28.39
N MET A 77 -0.28 -24.65 29.70
CA MET A 77 0.38 -25.52 30.69
C MET A 77 0.02 -27.00 30.48
N SER A 78 -1.24 -27.29 30.14
CA SER A 78 -1.69 -28.64 29.81
C SER A 78 -1.06 -29.17 28.51
N LYS A 79 -1.13 -28.40 27.41
CA LYS A 79 -0.55 -28.82 26.10
C LYS A 79 0.97 -28.92 26.15
N GLY A 80 1.64 -27.98 26.82
CA GLY A 80 3.09 -27.97 27.00
C GLY A 80 3.57 -29.16 27.84
N SER A 81 2.86 -29.51 28.92
CA SER A 81 3.19 -30.69 29.73
C SER A 81 3.01 -32.00 28.94
N LYS A 82 1.97 -32.08 28.10
CA LYS A 82 1.75 -33.21 27.21
C LYS A 82 2.88 -33.33 26.17
N TYR A 83 3.27 -32.23 25.54
CA TYR A 83 4.36 -32.21 24.56
C TYR A 83 5.70 -32.66 25.17
N LYS A 84 6.02 -32.21 26.39
CA LYS A 84 7.24 -32.65 27.12
C LYS A 84 7.24 -34.17 27.33
N LYS A 85 6.08 -34.75 27.65
CA LYS A 85 5.92 -36.19 27.87
C LYS A 85 6.06 -36.99 26.57
N ASP A 86 5.47 -36.50 25.48
CA ASP A 86 5.42 -37.22 24.19
C ASP A 86 6.76 -37.19 23.45
N TYR A 87 7.52 -36.10 23.56
CA TYR A 87 8.79 -35.90 22.84
C TYR A 87 10.04 -35.97 23.73
N GLY A 88 9.89 -36.16 25.04
CA GLY A 88 11.00 -36.29 25.98
C GLY A 88 11.89 -35.04 26.10
N VAL A 89 11.35 -33.85 25.78
CA VAL A 89 12.09 -32.58 25.78
C VAL A 89 11.88 -31.81 27.09
N PRO A 90 12.90 -31.07 27.58
CA PRO A 90 12.78 -30.29 28.83
C PRO A 90 11.78 -29.12 28.71
N PHE A 91 11.66 -28.56 27.50
CA PHE A 91 10.72 -27.48 27.19
C PHE A 91 10.25 -27.60 25.73
N PRO A 92 8.97 -27.32 25.42
CA PRO A 92 8.50 -27.28 24.04
C PRO A 92 9.19 -26.15 23.26
N PRO A 93 9.52 -26.35 21.98
CA PRO A 93 10.14 -25.31 21.17
C PRO A 93 9.18 -24.12 20.97
N PHE A 94 9.74 -22.94 20.70
CA PHE A 94 8.98 -21.71 20.45
C PHE A 94 7.98 -21.86 19.30
N SER A 95 8.33 -22.64 18.28
CA SER A 95 7.45 -22.97 17.15
C SER A 95 6.14 -23.61 17.59
N PHE A 96 6.20 -24.52 18.58
CA PHE A 96 5.01 -25.18 19.14
C PHE A 96 4.16 -24.20 19.98
N PHE A 97 4.80 -23.28 20.70
CA PHE A 97 4.09 -22.21 21.41
C PHE A 97 3.39 -21.26 20.43
N LYS A 98 4.05 -20.87 19.34
CA LYS A 98 3.46 -20.04 18.28
C LYS A 98 2.23 -20.71 17.69
N GLU A 99 2.33 -21.98 17.32
CA GLU A 99 1.23 -22.77 16.74
C GLU A 99 0.03 -22.85 17.69
N PHE A 100 0.29 -23.04 18.99
CA PHE A 100 -0.75 -22.98 20.02
C PHE A 100 -1.49 -21.64 19.99
N ILE A 101 -0.78 -20.51 19.99
CA ILE A 101 -1.41 -19.18 20.01
C ILE A 101 -2.17 -18.90 18.72
N CYS A 102 -1.65 -19.27 17.54
CA CYS A 102 -2.36 -19.14 16.28
C CYS A 102 -3.70 -19.92 16.30
N THR A 103 -3.69 -21.14 16.82
CA THR A 103 -4.91 -21.96 16.92
C THR A 103 -5.94 -21.37 17.89
N GLU A 104 -5.49 -20.74 18.98
CA GLU A 104 -6.40 -20.12 19.95
C GLU A 104 -6.87 -18.72 19.53
N ALA A 105 -6.16 -18.06 18.60
CA ALA A 105 -6.60 -16.83 17.95
C ALA A 105 -7.72 -17.06 16.92
N GLU A 106 -7.92 -18.31 16.49
CA GLU A 106 -9.05 -18.77 15.69
C GLU A 106 -10.21 -19.21 16.63
N TRP A 107 -11.17 -18.34 16.94
CA TRP A 107 -12.29 -18.65 17.83
C TRP A 107 -13.63 -18.73 17.09
N ASP A 108 -14.41 -19.79 17.37
CA ASP A 108 -15.72 -20.15 16.80
C ASP A 108 -15.77 -20.60 15.33
N GLY A 109 -14.69 -21.24 14.85
CA GLY A 109 -14.67 -21.88 13.52
C GLY A 109 -14.69 -20.91 12.33
N VAL A 110 -14.46 -19.62 12.58
CA VAL A 110 -14.42 -18.57 11.56
C VAL A 110 -13.26 -17.63 11.87
N SER A 111 -12.18 -17.69 11.08
CA SER A 111 -11.18 -16.62 11.06
C SER A 111 -11.74 -15.43 10.25
N LEU A 112 -11.27 -14.21 10.53
CA LEU A 112 -11.65 -13.02 9.74
C LEU A 112 -11.30 -13.19 8.24
N ASN A 113 -10.35 -14.07 7.91
CA ASN A 113 -9.98 -14.46 6.55
C ASN A 113 -10.95 -15.47 5.91
N ASP A 114 -11.81 -16.15 6.67
CA ASP A 114 -12.78 -17.12 6.13
C ASP A 114 -14.07 -16.44 5.62
N VAL A 115 -14.35 -15.20 6.05
CA VAL A 115 -15.53 -14.41 5.62
C VAL A 115 -15.16 -13.36 4.57
N LEU A 116 -13.88 -13.04 4.43
CA LEU A 116 -13.38 -12.18 3.37
C LEU A 116 -12.90 -13.06 2.22
N LEU A 117 -13.50 -12.91 1.03
CA LEU A 117 -12.90 -13.43 -0.21
C LEU A 117 -11.56 -12.70 -0.46
N GLN A 118 -10.51 -13.16 0.22
CA GLN A 118 -9.14 -12.76 -0.08
C GLN A 118 -8.70 -13.53 -1.32
N GLY A 119 -8.42 -12.78 -2.39
CA GLY A 119 -7.59 -13.31 -3.47
C GLY A 119 -6.22 -13.74 -2.91
N PRO A 120 -5.44 -14.54 -3.66
CA PRO A 120 -4.16 -15.05 -3.19
C PRO A 120 -3.28 -13.91 -2.67
N ASP A 121 -2.76 -14.08 -1.46
CA ASP A 121 -1.84 -13.13 -0.85
C ASP A 121 -0.55 -13.07 -1.69
N LEU A 122 -0.38 -11.95 -2.38
CA LEU A 122 0.78 -11.65 -3.22
C LEU A 122 1.83 -10.82 -2.46
N ASN A 123 1.59 -10.50 -1.18
CA ASN A 123 2.58 -9.79 -0.37
C ASN A 123 3.65 -10.76 0.13
N ASN A 124 4.83 -10.61 -0.47
CA ASN A 124 6.03 -11.26 0.05
C ASN A 124 6.35 -10.69 1.43
N SER A 125 6.56 -11.56 2.44
CA SER A 125 7.12 -11.17 3.74
C SER A 125 8.31 -10.22 3.55
N LEU A 126 8.30 -9.06 4.22
CA LEU A 126 9.35 -8.03 4.11
C LEU A 126 10.75 -8.63 4.39
N LEU A 127 10.82 -9.56 5.34
CA LEU A 127 12.02 -10.33 5.65
C LEU A 127 12.43 -11.27 4.51
N GLY A 128 11.45 -11.92 3.87
CA GLY A 128 11.66 -12.73 2.66
C GLY A 128 12.10 -11.90 1.43
N VAL A 129 11.62 -10.67 1.29
CA VAL A 129 12.07 -9.70 0.26
C VAL A 129 13.51 -9.30 0.53
N LEU A 130 13.85 -8.93 1.77
CA LEU A 130 15.21 -8.55 2.17
C LEU A 130 16.22 -9.70 2.05
N MET A 131 15.80 -10.94 2.34
CA MET A 131 16.62 -12.14 2.18
C MET A 131 16.91 -12.45 0.71
N ARG A 132 15.89 -12.37 -0.17
CA ARG A 132 16.05 -12.51 -1.63
C ARG A 132 16.87 -11.38 -2.26
N PHE A 133 16.77 -10.16 -1.70
CA PHE A 133 17.57 -9.01 -2.11
C PHE A 133 19.07 -9.21 -1.88
N ARG A 134 19.44 -10.07 -0.92
CA ARG A 134 20.83 -10.38 -0.55
C ARG A 134 21.43 -11.58 -1.27
N THR A 135 20.64 -12.30 -2.07
CA THR A 135 21.09 -13.52 -2.78
C THR A 135 21.81 -13.20 -4.09
N GLY A 136 21.58 -12.01 -4.68
CA GLY A 136 22.25 -11.54 -5.90
C GLY A 136 23.32 -10.47 -5.62
N PRO A 137 24.33 -10.31 -6.49
CA PRO A 137 25.39 -9.31 -6.32
C PRO A 137 24.92 -7.85 -6.52
N ILE A 138 23.75 -7.63 -7.12
CA ILE A 138 23.16 -6.31 -7.37
C ILE A 138 21.67 -6.36 -7.02
N GLY A 139 21.23 -5.49 -6.12
CA GLY A 139 19.82 -5.35 -5.73
C GLY A 139 19.22 -4.03 -6.23
N VAL A 140 17.99 -4.08 -6.77
CA VAL A 140 17.27 -2.91 -7.28
C VAL A 140 16.10 -2.56 -6.36
N LEU A 141 16.16 -1.40 -5.69
CA LEU A 141 15.08 -0.86 -4.87
C LEU A 141 14.24 0.13 -5.68
N ALA A 142 12.92 -0.02 -5.62
CA ALA A 142 11.97 0.94 -6.17
C ALA A 142 10.81 1.12 -5.20
N ASP A 143 10.55 2.36 -4.80
CA ASP A 143 9.41 2.74 -3.97
C ASP A 143 8.18 3.01 -4.86
N ILE A 144 7.01 2.52 -4.44
CA ILE A 144 5.74 2.81 -5.10
C ILE A 144 5.06 3.88 -4.26
N GLU A 145 5.32 5.13 -4.63
CA GLU A 145 4.90 6.38 -3.97
C GLU A 145 3.42 6.46 -3.51
N GLN A 146 2.50 5.60 -3.98
CA GLN A 146 1.07 5.65 -3.64
C GLN A 146 0.39 4.26 -3.64
N MET A 147 0.47 3.54 -2.52
CA MET A 147 -0.17 2.23 -2.31
C MET A 147 -1.72 2.27 -2.24
N PHE A 148 -2.33 3.42 -1.91
CA PHE A 148 -3.78 3.50 -1.60
C PHE A 148 -4.73 3.82 -2.77
N HIS A 149 -4.27 3.75 -4.02
CA HIS A 149 -5.13 3.98 -5.20
C HIS A 149 -5.09 2.84 -6.24
N CYS A 150 -4.70 1.65 -5.82
CA CYS A 150 -4.67 0.47 -6.68
C CYS A 150 -6.04 -0.22 -6.74
N PHE A 151 -7.05 0.48 -7.28
CA PHE A 151 -8.05 -0.27 -8.04
C PHE A 151 -7.38 -0.67 -9.35
N VAL A 152 -7.33 -1.96 -9.65
CA VAL A 152 -6.91 -2.40 -10.99
C VAL A 152 -7.93 -1.87 -11.97
N VAL A 153 -7.62 -0.72 -12.56
CA VAL A 153 -8.40 -0.18 -13.66
C VAL A 153 -8.13 -1.10 -14.83
N ARG A 154 -9.18 -1.78 -15.28
CA ARG A 154 -9.16 -2.60 -16.49
C ARG A 154 -8.47 -1.82 -17.62
N GLU A 155 -7.69 -2.52 -18.43
CA GLU A 155 -6.80 -1.91 -19.43
C GLU A 155 -7.56 -0.97 -20.39
N ASP A 156 -8.82 -1.32 -20.69
CA ASP A 156 -9.78 -0.55 -21.49
C ASP A 156 -10.20 0.79 -20.87
N CYS A 157 -10.16 0.93 -19.55
CA CYS A 157 -10.57 2.15 -18.84
C CYS A 157 -9.40 3.09 -18.51
N ARG A 158 -8.13 2.66 -18.71
CA ARG A 158 -6.96 3.48 -18.35
C ARG A 158 -6.83 4.74 -19.19
N ASP A 159 -7.18 4.66 -20.47
CA ASP A 159 -7.16 5.82 -21.35
C ASP A 159 -8.31 6.78 -21.02
N VAL A 160 -9.50 6.28 -20.67
CA VAL A 160 -10.63 7.11 -20.20
C VAL A 160 -10.25 7.95 -18.99
N LEU A 161 -9.50 7.39 -18.04
CA LEU A 161 -9.03 8.13 -16.86
C LEU A 161 -8.07 9.27 -17.19
N ARG A 162 -7.39 9.23 -18.34
CA ARG A 162 -6.52 10.32 -18.82
C ARG A 162 -7.33 11.50 -19.37
N PHE A 163 -8.52 11.27 -19.91
CA PHE A 163 -9.47 12.33 -20.28
C PHE A 163 -10.19 12.90 -19.06
N CYS A 164 -10.50 12.05 -18.07
CA CYS A 164 -11.18 12.45 -16.84
C CYS A 164 -10.22 13.02 -15.76
N ALA A 165 -8.95 13.24 -16.08
CA ALA A 165 -7.96 13.80 -15.14
C ALA A 165 -8.45 15.09 -14.42
N PRO A 166 -9.10 16.06 -15.09
CA PRO A 166 -9.60 17.28 -14.45
C PRO A 166 -10.73 17.05 -13.43
N VAL A 167 -11.52 15.98 -13.62
CA VAL A 167 -12.63 15.65 -12.72
C VAL A 167 -12.15 14.80 -11.55
N THR A 168 -11.27 13.84 -11.83
CA THR A 168 -10.72 12.94 -10.81
C THR A 168 -9.79 13.64 -9.83
N ILE A 169 -9.02 14.66 -10.28
CA ILE A 169 -8.15 15.41 -9.38
C ILE A 169 -8.94 16.15 -8.29
N LYS A 170 -10.12 16.71 -8.62
CA LYS A 170 -10.99 17.39 -7.65
C LYS A 170 -11.45 16.44 -6.54
N GLY A 171 -11.89 15.24 -6.89
CA GLY A 171 -12.30 14.23 -5.91
C GLY A 171 -11.14 13.80 -5.00
N ARG A 172 -9.93 13.67 -5.56
CA ARG A 172 -8.72 13.37 -4.80
C ARG A 172 -8.33 14.50 -3.85
N MET A 173 -8.54 15.76 -4.23
CA MET A 173 -8.30 16.91 -3.36
C MET A 173 -9.25 16.89 -2.16
N ILE A 174 -10.54 16.67 -2.39
CA ILE A 174 -11.55 16.56 -1.32
C ILE A 174 -11.18 15.43 -0.35
N LEU A 175 -10.81 14.25 -0.87
CA LEU A 175 -10.41 13.12 -0.05
C LEU A 175 -9.18 13.45 0.82
N ARG A 176 -8.14 14.07 0.22
CA ARG A 176 -6.96 14.50 0.98
C ARG A 176 -7.33 15.49 2.09
N ASP A 177 -8.18 16.45 1.78
CA ASP A 177 -8.58 17.48 2.75
C ASP A 177 -9.34 16.83 3.92
N ILE A 178 -10.23 15.86 3.66
CA ILE A 178 -10.94 15.08 4.70
C ILE A 178 -9.96 14.27 5.57
N THR A 179 -9.02 13.57 4.95
CA THR A 179 -8.06 12.73 5.69
C THR A 179 -7.08 13.56 6.53
N SER A 180 -6.83 14.81 6.15
CA SER A 180 -5.93 15.70 6.88
C SER A 180 -6.55 16.24 8.17
N ASP A 181 -7.88 16.25 8.29
CA ASP A 181 -8.60 16.86 9.41
C ASP A 181 -8.62 15.99 10.69
N ASN A 182 -7.84 14.88 10.76
CA ASN A 182 -7.77 13.96 11.91
C ASN A 182 -9.15 13.53 12.46
N VAL A 183 -10.13 13.44 11.58
CA VAL A 183 -11.48 12.95 11.91
C VAL A 183 -11.40 11.44 12.08
N GLU A 184 -12.01 10.90 13.14
CA GLU A 184 -12.13 9.44 13.32
C GLU A 184 -12.83 8.84 12.09
N TRP A 185 -12.35 7.69 11.62
CA TRP A 185 -12.83 7.04 10.40
C TRP A 185 -14.34 6.76 10.39
N ASP A 186 -14.93 6.55 11.57
CA ASP A 186 -16.36 6.25 11.77
C ASP A 186 -17.22 7.49 12.09
N ALA A 187 -16.61 8.67 12.26
CA ALA A 187 -17.34 9.88 12.55
C ALA A 187 -18.00 10.45 11.28
N PRO A 188 -19.22 11.01 11.39
CA PRO A 188 -19.88 11.63 10.25
C PRO A 188 -19.06 12.82 9.73
N LEU A 189 -18.95 12.92 8.41
CA LEU A 189 -18.28 14.04 7.74
C LEU A 189 -18.90 15.38 8.15
N PRO A 190 -18.08 16.42 8.40
CA PRO A 190 -18.58 17.78 8.58
C PRO A 190 -19.46 18.19 7.40
N GLN A 191 -20.57 18.88 7.69
CA GLN A 191 -21.59 19.20 6.69
C GLN A 191 -21.02 19.96 5.48
N SER A 192 -20.02 20.82 5.69
CA SER A 192 -19.31 21.53 4.63
C SER A 192 -18.58 20.60 3.64
N LYS A 193 -17.85 19.58 4.15
CA LYS A 193 -17.13 18.59 3.35
C LYS A 193 -18.10 17.65 2.63
N PHE A 194 -19.18 17.27 3.32
CA PHE A 194 -20.23 16.44 2.72
C PHE A 194 -20.90 17.15 1.53
N GLU A 195 -21.22 18.44 1.65
CA GLU A 195 -21.76 19.23 0.55
C GLU A 195 -20.78 19.34 -0.62
N GLU A 196 -19.49 19.56 -0.35
CA GLU A 196 -18.45 19.63 -1.40
C GLU A 196 -18.31 18.28 -2.13
N TRP A 197 -18.27 17.18 -1.38
CA TRP A 197 -18.25 15.82 -1.92
C TRP A 197 -19.50 15.54 -2.78
N ARG A 198 -20.68 15.88 -2.27
CA ARG A 198 -21.95 15.70 -2.99
C ARG A 198 -21.99 16.50 -4.28
N ARG A 199 -21.60 17.78 -4.27
CA ARG A 199 -21.51 18.61 -5.48
C ARG A 199 -20.56 18.01 -6.51
N TRP A 200 -19.41 17.49 -6.06
CA TRP A 200 -18.49 16.79 -6.94
C TRP A 200 -19.11 15.50 -7.52
N GLN A 201 -19.78 14.68 -6.70
CA GLN A 201 -20.48 13.48 -7.16
C GLN A 201 -21.57 13.80 -8.19
N GLU A 202 -22.37 14.83 -7.95
CA GLU A 202 -23.41 15.29 -8.89
C GLU A 202 -22.79 15.74 -10.22
N SER A 203 -21.62 16.39 -10.20
CA SER A 203 -20.90 16.79 -11.42
C SER A 203 -20.42 15.60 -12.27
N LEU A 204 -20.26 14.40 -11.68
CA LEU A 204 -19.87 13.20 -12.41
C LEU A 204 -20.96 12.73 -13.39
N SER A 205 -22.22 13.14 -13.18
CA SER A 205 -23.32 12.78 -14.08
C SER A 205 -23.08 13.25 -15.51
N VAL A 206 -22.42 14.41 -15.69
CA VAL A 206 -22.05 14.99 -17.00
C VAL A 206 -21.06 14.12 -17.76
N LEU A 207 -20.27 13.27 -17.07
CA LEU A 207 -19.36 12.34 -17.74
C LEU A 207 -20.08 11.26 -18.53
N LYS A 208 -21.37 11.00 -18.26
CA LYS A 208 -22.17 10.03 -19.02
C LYS A 208 -22.37 10.49 -20.47
N ASP A 209 -22.40 11.79 -20.69
CA ASP A 209 -22.61 12.40 -22.01
C ASP A 209 -21.28 12.73 -22.71
N LEU A 210 -20.13 12.42 -22.07
CA LEU A 210 -18.81 12.70 -22.63
C LEU A 210 -18.51 11.76 -23.80
N HIS A 211 -18.59 12.30 -25.01
CA HIS A 211 -18.18 11.61 -26.23
C HIS A 211 -16.75 12.03 -26.60
N ILE A 212 -15.82 11.08 -26.60
CA ILE A 212 -14.44 11.31 -27.02
C ILE A 212 -14.30 10.82 -28.47
N PRO A 213 -14.05 11.72 -29.44
CA PRO A 213 -13.79 11.33 -30.82
C PRO A 213 -12.58 10.39 -30.89
N ARG A 214 -12.66 9.32 -31.68
CA ARG A 214 -11.53 8.40 -31.89
C ARG A 214 -10.39 9.03 -32.69
N THR A 215 -10.67 10.08 -33.45
CA THR A 215 -9.69 10.80 -34.27
C THR A 215 -9.28 12.08 -33.57
N TYR A 216 -7.97 12.37 -33.56
CA TYR A 216 -7.41 13.60 -33.00
C TYR A 216 -7.53 14.79 -33.96
N ALA A 217 -7.85 14.54 -35.22
CA ALA A 217 -8.06 15.52 -36.28
C ALA A 217 -9.21 15.04 -37.17
N THR A 218 -9.90 15.98 -37.80
CA THR A 218 -11.00 15.72 -38.74
C THR A 218 -10.47 15.21 -40.08
N PHE A 219 -9.21 15.50 -40.39
CA PHE A 219 -8.53 15.12 -41.63
C PHE A 219 -7.43 14.07 -41.40
N PRO A 220 -7.07 13.27 -42.43
CA PRO A 220 -6.03 12.27 -42.32
C PRO A 220 -4.67 12.91 -41.99
N VAL A 221 -4.05 12.44 -40.89
CA VAL A 221 -2.69 12.86 -40.49
C VAL A 221 -1.65 12.57 -41.59
N THR A 222 -1.93 11.62 -42.49
CA THR A 222 -1.10 11.29 -43.65
C THR A 222 -0.99 12.40 -44.70
N GLN A 223 -1.92 13.36 -44.69
CA GLN A 223 -1.95 14.53 -45.59
C GLN A 223 -1.53 15.82 -44.85
N ALA A 224 -1.02 15.69 -43.62
CA ALA A 224 -0.56 16.83 -42.86
C ALA A 224 0.84 17.26 -43.30
N LYS A 225 1.02 18.57 -43.49
CA LYS A 225 2.32 19.22 -43.73
C LYS A 225 3.23 19.05 -42.52
N THR A 226 2.69 19.29 -41.33
CA THR A 226 3.38 19.02 -40.07
C THR A 226 2.44 18.43 -39.03
N THR A 227 2.97 17.58 -38.17
CA THR A 227 2.27 17.05 -37.00
C THR A 227 3.18 17.22 -35.80
N GLU A 228 2.68 17.90 -34.78
CA GLU A 228 3.44 18.28 -33.59
C GLU A 228 2.69 17.83 -32.34
N LEU A 229 3.41 17.22 -31.42
CA LEU A 229 2.89 16.88 -30.10
C LEU A 229 3.26 17.99 -29.13
N CYS A 230 2.32 18.88 -28.86
CA CYS A 230 2.47 19.98 -27.92
C CYS A 230 2.13 19.49 -26.51
N VAL A 231 3.09 19.53 -25.59
CA VAL A 231 2.86 19.14 -24.20
C VAL A 231 3.08 20.32 -23.28
N PHE A 232 2.12 20.54 -22.39
CA PHE A 232 2.15 21.61 -21.40
C PHE A 232 2.16 20.99 -20.01
N SER A 233 2.76 21.69 -19.06
CA SER A 233 2.69 21.35 -17.64
C SER A 233 2.46 22.59 -16.81
N ASP A 234 1.76 22.40 -15.70
CA ASP A 234 1.44 23.46 -14.76
C ASP A 234 1.42 22.91 -13.33
N ALA A 235 1.70 23.78 -12.37
CA ALA A 235 1.88 23.44 -10.97
C ALA A 235 1.19 24.45 -10.05
N SER A 236 0.49 23.91 -9.06
CA SER A 236 -0.10 24.67 -7.96
C SER A 236 0.24 24.01 -6.63
N VAL A 237 0.03 24.75 -5.54
CA VAL A 237 0.17 24.22 -4.17
C VAL A 237 -0.73 23.01 -3.90
N ARG A 238 -1.80 22.82 -4.67
CA ARG A 238 -2.76 21.72 -4.49
C ARG A 238 -2.48 20.53 -5.40
N ALA A 239 -2.05 20.79 -6.65
CA ALA A 239 -1.86 19.77 -7.66
C ALA A 239 -0.85 20.19 -8.74
N ILE A 240 -0.18 19.19 -9.31
CA ILE A 240 0.65 19.31 -10.52
C ILE A 240 -0.05 18.58 -11.67
N SER A 241 0.08 19.10 -12.89
CA SER A 241 -0.58 18.54 -14.06
C SER A 241 0.27 18.64 -15.32
N ALA A 242 0.01 17.75 -16.25
CA ALA A 242 0.57 17.78 -17.59
C ALA A 242 -0.50 17.33 -18.60
N VAL A 243 -0.52 17.97 -19.77
CA VAL A 243 -1.48 17.72 -20.84
C VAL A 243 -0.77 17.70 -22.19
N ALA A 244 -1.17 16.77 -23.05
CA ALA A 244 -0.66 16.63 -24.40
C ALA A 244 -1.76 16.88 -25.43
N TYR A 245 -1.44 17.70 -26.43
CA TYR A 245 -2.26 18.01 -27.58
C TYR A 245 -1.53 17.65 -28.87
N LEU A 246 -2.25 17.12 -29.85
CA LEU A 246 -1.74 16.89 -31.19
C LEU A 246 -2.15 18.09 -32.05
N ARG A 247 -1.16 18.86 -32.51
CA ARG A 247 -1.36 19.91 -33.50
C ARG A 247 -1.05 19.35 -34.88
N VAL A 248 -2.02 19.43 -35.79
CA VAL A 248 -1.88 19.03 -37.18
C VAL A 248 -1.98 20.29 -38.03
N THR A 249 -0.97 20.54 -38.87
CA THR A 249 -0.94 21.67 -39.80
C THR A 249 -1.05 21.13 -41.22
N HIS A 250 -1.97 21.72 -41.98
CA HIS A 250 -2.19 21.40 -43.39
C HIS A 250 -1.40 22.32 -44.32
N ASP A 251 -1.43 22.03 -45.62
CA ASP A 251 -0.74 22.81 -46.64
C ASP A 251 -1.21 24.27 -46.70
N ASP A 252 -2.48 24.50 -46.39
CA ASP A 252 -3.12 25.83 -46.34
C ASP A 252 -2.88 26.59 -44.99
N ASP A 253 -1.92 26.14 -44.17
CA ASP A 253 -1.66 26.65 -42.80
C ASP A 253 -2.90 26.57 -41.87
N HIS A 254 -3.90 25.76 -42.22
CA HIS A 254 -4.99 25.42 -41.32
C HIS A 254 -4.46 24.51 -40.20
N HIS A 255 -4.71 24.90 -38.95
CA HIS A 255 -4.28 24.15 -37.77
C HIS A 255 -5.47 23.50 -37.08
N GLU A 256 -5.40 22.18 -36.89
CA GLU A 256 -6.31 21.45 -36.01
C GLU A 256 -5.57 21.00 -34.75
N VAL A 257 -6.27 21.03 -33.62
CA VAL A 257 -5.72 20.62 -32.33
C VAL A 257 -6.63 19.58 -31.69
N GLY A 258 -6.10 18.38 -31.48
CA GLY A 258 -6.76 17.31 -30.77
C GLY A 258 -6.20 17.15 -29.36
N PHE A 259 -7.07 17.00 -28.36
CA PHE A 259 -6.64 16.56 -27.03
C PHE A 259 -6.23 15.09 -27.11
N VAL A 260 -5.02 14.78 -26.64
CA VAL A 260 -4.50 13.40 -26.65
C VAL A 260 -4.73 12.76 -25.29
N LEU A 261 -4.21 13.39 -24.24
CA LEU A 261 -4.28 12.86 -22.88
C LEU A 261 -3.86 13.91 -21.86
N GLY A 262 -4.40 13.78 -20.64
CA GLY A 262 -4.03 14.58 -19.48
C GLY A 262 -3.65 13.70 -18.31
N LYS A 263 -2.77 14.22 -17.44
CA LYS A 263 -2.41 13.57 -16.19
C LYS A 263 -2.25 14.61 -15.11
N ALA A 264 -2.93 14.38 -13.99
CA ALA A 264 -2.83 15.21 -12.82
C ALA A 264 -2.43 14.36 -11.61
N LYS A 265 -1.64 14.96 -10.72
CA LYS A 265 -1.30 14.42 -9.40
C LYS A 265 -1.50 15.50 -8.37
N LEU A 266 -1.92 15.12 -7.18
CA LEU A 266 -1.93 16.04 -6.05
C LEU A 266 -0.49 16.44 -5.71
N ALA A 267 -0.30 17.67 -5.23
CA ALA A 267 1.03 18.17 -4.86
C ALA A 267 1.65 17.27 -3.77
N PRO A 268 2.96 16.99 -3.81
CA PRO A 268 3.63 16.21 -2.77
C PRO A 268 3.61 16.93 -1.42
N GLN A 269 3.62 16.15 -0.34
CA GLN A 269 3.84 16.64 1.03
C GLN A 269 5.20 16.14 1.55
N PRO A 270 5.94 16.93 2.34
CA PRO A 270 5.62 18.28 2.84
C PRO A 270 5.58 19.34 1.72
N GLU A 271 4.92 20.47 1.98
CA GLU A 271 4.74 21.54 0.99
C GLU A 271 6.06 21.96 0.37
N LEU A 272 6.14 21.86 -0.96
CA LEU A 272 7.27 22.33 -1.74
C LEU A 272 7.01 23.75 -2.24
N THR A 273 8.08 24.49 -2.53
CA THR A 273 7.98 25.80 -3.17
C THR A 273 7.44 25.68 -4.59
N ILE A 274 6.78 26.73 -5.10
CA ILE A 274 6.23 26.77 -6.46
C ILE A 274 7.25 26.35 -7.53
N PRO A 275 8.52 26.84 -7.54
CA PRO A 275 9.50 26.41 -8.55
C PRO A 275 9.83 24.91 -8.50
N ARG A 276 9.79 24.29 -7.31
CA ARG A 276 9.99 22.83 -7.18
C ARG A 276 8.78 22.06 -7.71
N LEU A 277 7.57 22.59 -7.50
CA LEU A 277 6.34 22.00 -8.05
C LEU A 277 6.29 22.11 -9.57
N GLU A 278 6.72 23.23 -10.15
CA GLU A 278 6.90 23.40 -11.59
C GLU A 278 7.87 22.36 -12.16
N LEU A 279 9.01 22.12 -11.48
CA LEU A 279 9.94 21.07 -11.85
C LEU A 279 9.29 19.67 -11.76
N CYS A 280 8.49 19.40 -10.73
CA CYS A 280 7.73 18.15 -10.63
C CYS A 280 6.69 18.01 -11.76
N ALA A 281 6.03 19.09 -12.16
CA ALA A 281 5.10 19.11 -13.29
C ALA A 281 5.83 18.85 -14.63
N ALA A 282 7.02 19.41 -14.82
CA ALA A 282 7.89 19.11 -15.96
C ALA A 282 8.33 17.63 -15.98
N VAL A 283 8.63 17.03 -14.82
CA VAL A 283 8.91 15.59 -14.73
C VAL A 283 7.65 14.75 -15.04
N LEU A 284 6.47 15.20 -14.61
CA LEU A 284 5.20 14.57 -14.96
C LEU A 284 4.94 14.62 -16.46
N GLN A 285 5.25 15.74 -17.10
CA GLN A 285 5.22 15.96 -18.54
C GLN A 285 6.13 14.98 -19.30
N TRP A 286 7.38 14.84 -18.85
CA TRP A 286 8.31 13.86 -19.42
C TRP A 286 7.79 12.42 -19.27
N LYS A 287 7.24 12.07 -18.10
CA LYS A 287 6.63 10.75 -17.85
C LYS A 287 5.39 10.50 -18.70
N LEU A 288 4.70 11.57 -19.12
CA LEU A 288 3.54 11.52 -20.01
C LEU A 288 3.95 11.18 -21.44
N LEU A 289 5.09 11.73 -21.88
CA LEU A 289 5.68 11.53 -23.20
C LEU A 289 6.42 10.21 -23.35
N LYS A 290 6.94 9.63 -22.26
CA LYS A 290 7.55 8.30 -22.32
C LYS A 290 6.47 7.27 -22.70
N PRO A 291 6.61 6.57 -23.85
CA PRO A 291 5.76 5.42 -24.11
C PRO A 291 5.91 4.45 -22.94
N SER A 292 4.80 3.90 -22.44
CA SER A 292 4.82 2.76 -21.52
C SER A 292 5.34 1.51 -22.26
N CYS A 293 6.57 1.57 -22.76
CA CYS A 293 7.31 0.40 -23.16
C CYS A 293 7.65 -0.38 -21.88
N ARG A 294 7.10 -1.61 -21.81
CA ARG A 294 7.33 -2.67 -20.82
C ARG A 294 6.44 -2.61 -19.58
N LYS A 295 5.43 -3.49 -19.56
CA LYS A 295 5.49 -4.77 -18.82
C LYS A 295 4.57 -5.78 -19.51
N SER A 296 5.07 -6.38 -20.59
CA SER A 296 4.66 -7.73 -20.96
C SER A 296 5.77 -8.64 -20.44
N ILE A 297 5.51 -9.27 -19.29
CA ILE A 297 6.12 -10.53 -18.86
C ILE A 297 4.94 -11.42 -18.55
#